data_AF-A0A1I4SHL1-F1
#
_entry.id   AF-A0A1I4SHL1-F1
#
_cell.length_a   1.000
_cell.length_b   1.000
_cell.length_c   1.000
_cell.angle_alpha   90.00
_cell.angle_beta   90.00
_cell.angle_gamma   90.00
#
_symmetry.space_group_name_H-M   'P 1'
#
loop_
_entity.id
_entity.type
_entity.pdbx_description
1 polymer ?
#
loop_
_entity_poly.entity_id
_entity_poly.type
_entity_poly.pdbx_seq_one_letter_code
_entity_poly.pdbx_strand_id
1 'polypeptide(L)' 'MSSTPTRNIALTTVPENYIRAQVASGRHPNASKVVRTGLRPLMEHDRGSPRSKAVVEDRPSR' A
#
# COMPACT_ATOMS: atom_id res chain seq x y z
N MET A 1 26.04 -3.10 0.86
CA MET A 1 25.18 -2.22 0.03
C MET A 1 23.74 -2.70 0.16
N SER A 2 22.82 -1.85 0.63
CA SER A 2 21.41 -2.23 0.76
C SER A 2 20.75 -2.16 -0.62
N SER A 3 20.54 -3.32 -1.25
CA SER A 3 19.77 -3.41 -2.50
C SER A 3 18.29 -3.28 -2.15
N THR A 4 17.60 -2.30 -2.75
CA THR A 4 16.14 -2.21 -2.62
C THR A 4 15.52 -3.29 -3.49
N PRO A 5 14.76 -4.27 -2.93
CA PRO A 5 14.14 -5.32 -3.72
C PRO A 5 13.21 -4.71 -4.78
N THR A 6 13.30 -5.22 -6.02
CA THR A 6 12.46 -4.80 -7.14
C THR A 6 11.40 -5.87 -7.43
N ARG A 7 10.20 -5.42 -7.82
CA ARG A 7 9.11 -6.29 -8.23
C ARG A 7 8.38 -5.66 -9.41
N ASN A 8 8.14 -6.44 -10.45
CA ASN A 8 7.31 -6.03 -11.58
C ASN A 8 5.83 -6.20 -11.22
N ILE A 9 5.02 -5.19 -11.51
CA ILE A 9 3.58 -5.19 -11.22
C ILE A 9 2.86 -4.69 -12.47
N ALA A 10 1.85 -5.45 -12.92
CA ALA A 10 0.97 -5.01 -13.99
C ALA A 10 -0.01 -3.95 -13.46
N LEU A 11 -0.13 -2.83 -14.16
CA LEU A 11 -1.06 -1.76 -13.83
C LEU A 11 -2.17 -1.71 -14.87
N THR A 12 -3.38 -1.38 -14.43
CA THR A 12 -4.45 -0.97 -15.34
C THR A 12 -4.21 0.46 -15.83
N THR A 13 -4.93 0.87 -16.86
CA THR A 13 -4.73 2.17 -17.53
C THR A 13 -4.85 3.37 -16.59
N VAL A 14 -5.79 3.32 -15.64
CA VAL A 14 -6.05 4.44 -14.73
C VAL A 14 -4.88 4.68 -13.75
N PRO A 15 -4.40 3.67 -12.99
CA PRO A 15 -3.19 3.80 -12.17
C PRO A 15 -1.94 4.19 -12.95
N GLU A 16 -1.72 3.64 -14.14
CA GLU A 16 -0.57 3.99 -14.98
C GLU A 16 -0.59 5.48 -15.35
N ASN A 17 -1.73 5.98 -15.82
CA ASN A 17 -1.89 7.39 -16.17
C ASN A 17 -1.70 8.32 -14.96
N TYR A 18 -2.22 7.93 -13.80
CA TYR A 18 -2.03 8.67 -12.57
C TYR A 18 -0.54 8.74 -12.19
N ILE A 19 0.18 7.62 -12.22
CA ILE A 19 1.61 7.58 -11.91
C ILE A 19 2.41 8.46 -12.87
N ARG A 20 2.11 8.40 -14.18
CA ARG A 20 2.75 9.26 -15.19
C ARG A 20 2.52 10.74 -14.91
N ALA A 21 1.28 11.14 -14.60
CA ALA A 21 0.96 12.52 -14.26
C ALA A 21 1.71 13.00 -13.00
N GLN A 22 1.86 12.14 -11.99
CA GLN A 22 2.60 12.48 -10.77
C GLN A 22 4.10 12.68 -11.02
N VAL A 23 4.70 11.88 -11.91
CA VAL A 23 6.10 12.07 -12.31
C VAL A 23 6.25 13.32 -13.18
N ALA A 24 5.38 13.51 -14.17
CA ALA A 24 5.41 14.69 -15.05
C ALA A 24 5.20 16.02 -14.29
N SER A 25 4.45 15.99 -13.19
CA SER A 25 4.27 17.15 -12.31
C SER A 25 5.53 17.56 -11.52
N GLY A 26 6.61 16.76 -11.57
CA GLY A 26 7.84 16.99 -10.81
C GLY A 26 7.73 16.71 -9.31
N ARG A 27 6.53 16.42 -8.78
CA ARG A 27 6.32 16.08 -7.36
C ARG A 27 7.04 14.80 -6.94
N HIS A 28 7.27 13.89 -7.89
CA HIS A 28 7.95 12.63 -7.63
C HIS A 28 9.03 12.40 -8.68
N PRO A 29 10.25 12.02 -8.28
CA PRO A 29 11.37 11.81 -9.20
C PRO A 29 11.19 10.57 -10.09
N ASN A 30 10.35 9.61 -9.70
CA ASN A 30 10.06 8.40 -10.46
C ASN A 30 8.79 7.69 -9.96
N ALA A 31 8.30 6.74 -10.77
CA ALA A 31 7.16 5.89 -10.47
C ALA A 31 7.31 5.15 -9.13
N SER A 32 8.48 4.59 -8.84
CA SER A 32 8.73 3.85 -7.59
C SER A 32 8.54 4.73 -6.35
N LYS A 33 8.86 6.03 -6.42
CA LYS A 33 8.58 6.97 -5.32
C LYS A 33 7.08 7.23 -5.19
N VAL A 34 6.34 7.38 -6.29
CA VAL A 34 4.88 7.52 -6.28
C VAL A 34 4.24 6.33 -5.58
N VAL A 35 4.60 5.10 -5.99
CA VAL A 35 4.04 3.86 -5.42
C VAL A 35 4.35 3.75 -3.93
N ARG A 36 5.61 3.98 -3.50
CA ARG A 36 5.96 3.92 -2.07
C ARG A 36 5.24 4.97 -1.23
N THR A 37 5.07 6.18 -1.76
CA THR A 37 4.31 7.23 -1.06
C THR A 37 2.83 6.88 -0.98
N GLY A 38 2.24 6.31 -2.03
CA GLY A 38 0.85 5.88 -2.05
C GLY A 38 0.54 4.67 -1.16
N LEU A 39 1.49 3.75 -0.97
CA LEU A 39 1.32 2.58 -0.10
C LEU A 39 1.51 2.90 1.39
N ARG A 40 2.26 3.97 1.73
CA ARG A 40 2.58 4.29 3.13
C ARG A 40 1.31 4.47 4.01
N PRO A 41 0.27 5.21 3.60
CA PRO A 41 -0.95 5.34 4.41
C PRO A 41 -1.67 4.00 4.64
N LEU A 42 -1.66 3.10 3.67
CA LEU A 42 -2.24 1.76 3.82
C LEU A 42 -1.48 0.95 4.88
N MET A 43 -0.15 1.03 4.86
CA MET A 43 0.69 0.37 5.86
C MET A 43 0.52 0.97 7.26
N GLU A 44 0.32 2.28 7.36
CA GLU A 44 0.06 2.97 8.63
C GLU A 44 -1.30 2.58 9.20
N HIS A 45 -2.33 2.50 8.36
CA HIS A 45 -3.66 1.99 8.73
C HIS A 45 -3.58 0.54 9.23
N ASP A 46 -2.88 -0.34 8.52
CA ASP A 46 -2.74 -1.74 8.90
C ASP A 46 -1.97 -1.93 10.22
N ARG A 47 -1.04 -1.03 10.54
CA ARG A 47 -0.30 -1.02 11.80
C ARG A 47 -1.09 -0.41 12.96
N GLY A 48 -1.94 0.56 12.67
CA GLY A 48 -2.75 1.31 13.63
C GLY A 48 -4.08 0.63 13.99
N SER A 49 -4.54 -0.36 13.22
CA SER A 49 -5.62 -1.24 13.65
C SER A 49 -5.06 -2.25 14.66
N PRO A 50 -5.36 -2.16 15.98
CA PRO A 50 -5.38 -3.39 16.75
C PRO A 50 -6.33 -4.31 15.99
N ARG A 51 -5.88 -5.50 15.62
CA ARG A 51 -6.81 -6.59 15.34
C ARG A 51 -7.62 -6.73 16.62
N SER A 52 -8.76 -6.05 16.68
CA SER A 52 -9.76 -6.23 17.71
C SER A 52 -9.94 -7.73 17.81
N LYS A 53 -9.65 -8.24 19.00
CA LYS A 53 -9.77 -9.64 19.39
C LYS A 53 -11.03 -10.18 18.72
N ALA A 54 -10.86 -11.06 17.73
CA ALA A 54 -11.97 -11.89 17.28
C ALA A 54 -12.30 -12.78 18.47
N VAL A 55 -13.26 -12.28 19.24
CA VAL A 55 -14.24 -13.00 20.06
C VAL A 55 -14.29 -14.44 19.57
N VAL A 56 -13.66 -15.34 20.33
CA VAL A 56 -14.06 -16.74 20.28
C VAL A 56 -15.39 -16.76 21.03
N GLU A 57 -16.44 -16.72 20.23
CA GLU A 57 -17.81 -16.97 20.63
C GLU A 57 -17.85 -18.34 21.30
N ASP A 58 -17.82 -18.34 22.64
CA ASP A 58 -18.15 -19.51 23.44
C ASP A 58 -19.66 -19.74 23.30
N ARG A 59 -20.01 -20.66 22.40
CA ARG A 59 -21.37 -21.12 22.17
C ARG A 59 -21.97 -21.69 23.47
N PRO A 60 -23.29 -21.56 23.67
CA PRO A 60 -23.92 -21.89 24.93
C PRO A 60 -23.92 -23.41 25.14
N SER A 61 -23.48 -23.84 26.33
CA SER A 61 -23.71 -25.20 26.79
C SER A 61 -24.97 -25.21 27.65
N ARG A 62 -25.98 -25.93 27.16
CA ARG A 62 -27.25 -26.27 27.80
C ARG A 62 -27.03 -27.14 29.04
#